data_AF-A0A377M1A2-F1
#
_entry.id   AF-A0A377M1A2-F1
#
_cell.length_a   1.000
_cell.length_b   1.000
_cell.length_c   1.000
_cell.angle_alpha   90.00
_cell.angle_beta   90.00
_cell.angle_gamma   90.00
#
_symmetry.space_group_name_H-M   'P 1'
#
loop_
_entity.id
_entity.type
_entity.pdbx_description
1 polymer ?
#
loop_
_entity_poly.entity_id
_entity_poly.type
_entity_poly.pdbx_seq_one_letter_code
_entity_poly.pdbx_strand_id
1 'polypeptide(L)' 'MNQSVSQNRRWVLASRPHGAPVADNFRLEEQPVPVPAQEKFCCVRSGFRLTRTCAAA' A
#
# COMPACT_ATOMS: atom_id res chain seq x y z
N MET A 1 12.30 4.90 5.04
CA MET A 1 11.66 4.78 3.71
C MET A 1 10.85 6.03 3.42
N ASN A 2 11.31 6.88 2.50
CA ASN A 2 10.55 8.03 2.01
C ASN A 2 9.65 7.55 0.86
N GLN A 3 8.34 7.43 1.11
CA GLN A 3 7.36 7.09 0.06
C GLN A 3 7.20 8.30 -0.87
N SER A 4 7.33 8.11 -2.18
CA SER A 4 7.12 9.16 -3.19
C SER A 4 5.70 9.76 -3.05
N VAL A 5 5.61 11.09 -3.03
CA VAL A 5 4.33 11.81 -2.87
C VAL A 5 3.49 11.80 -4.14
N SER A 6 4.14 11.70 -5.30
CA SER A 6 3.52 11.80 -6.62
C SER A 6 3.12 10.46 -7.24
N GLN A 7 3.64 9.35 -6.71
CA GLN A 7 3.42 8.01 -7.23
C GLN A 7 2.80 7.12 -6.15
N ASN A 8 1.63 6.57 -6.45
CA ASN A 8 0.93 5.56 -5.69
C ASN A 8 1.48 4.17 -6.04
N ARG A 9 2.16 3.54 -5.08
CA ARG A 9 2.65 2.17 -5.22
C ARG A 9 1.67 1.22 -4.54
N ARG A 10 1.11 0.29 -5.31
CA ARG A 10 0.11 -0.65 -4.82
C ARG A 10 0.55 -2.09 -5.10
N TRP A 11 0.30 -2.96 -4.12
CA TRP A 11 0.38 -4.41 -4.33
C TRP A 11 -0.93 -4.88 -4.94
N VAL A 12 -0.88 -5.34 -6.18
CA VAL A 12 -2.03 -5.93 -6.86
C VAL A 12 -1.94 -7.45 -6.79
N LEU A 13 -3.10 -8.11 -6.70
CA LEU A 13 -3.19 -9.56 -6.83
C LEU A 13 -3.07 -9.92 -8.31
N ALA A 14 -1.94 -10.50 -8.69
CA ALA A 14 -1.68 -10.97 -10.03
C ALA A 14 -2.34 -12.31 -10.34
N SER A 15 -2.40 -13.19 -9.34
CA SER A 15 -3.09 -14.47 -9.40
C SER A 15 -3.77 -14.77 -8.09
N ARG A 16 -4.86 -15.55 -8.15
CA ARG A 16 -5.51 -16.06 -6.94
C ARG A 16 -4.76 -17.31 -6.49
N PRO A 17 -4.14 -17.31 -5.30
CA PRO A 17 -3.44 -18.48 -4.81
C PRO A 17 -4.43 -19.60 -4.51
N HIS A 18 -4.08 -20.83 -4.91
CA HIS A 18 -4.67 -22.05 -4.38
C HIS A 18 -3.74 -22.59 -3.28
N GLY A 19 -4.09 -22.34 -2.03
CA GLY A 19 -3.26 -22.68 -0.86
C GLY A 19 -2.61 -21.45 -0.24
N ALA A 20 -1.38 -21.60 0.29
CA ALA A 20 -0.68 -20.50 0.93
C ALA A 20 -0.28 -19.41 -0.10
N PRO A 21 -0.38 -18.11 0.27
CA PRO A 21 0.02 -17.03 -0.62
C PRO A 21 1.55 -17.05 -0.82
N VAL A 22 1.97 -17.30 -2.06
CA VAL A 22 3.38 -17.15 -2.49
C VAL A 22 3.64 -15.75 -3.08
N ALA A 23 4.90 -15.32 -3.10
CA ALA A 23 5.31 -13.99 -3.55
C ALA A 23 4.83 -13.67 -4.99
N ASP A 24 4.83 -14.66 -5.88
CA ASP A 24 4.41 -14.50 -7.28
C ASP A 24 2.93 -14.13 -7.45
N ASN A 25 2.09 -14.30 -6.42
CA ASN A 25 0.70 -13.85 -6.46
C ASN A 25 0.56 -12.34 -6.40
N PHE A 26 1.61 -11.63 -6.00
CA PHE A 26 1.59 -10.19 -5.82
C PHE A 26 2.51 -9.52 -6.83
N ARG A 27 2.02 -8.43 -7.42
CA ARG A 27 2.84 -7.55 -8.25
C ARG A 27 2.84 -6.15 -7.64
N LEU A 28 4.01 -5.52 -7.63
CA LEU A 28 4.13 -4.13 -7.26
C LEU A 28 3.91 -3.28 -8.52
N GLU A 29 2.86 -2.47 -8.51
CA GLU A 29 2.59 -1.51 -9.57
C GLU A 29 2.73 -0.08 -9.05
N GLU A 30 3.26 0.79 -9.90
CA GLU A 30 3.34 2.23 -9.64
C GLU A 30 2.37 2.96 -10.58
N GLN A 31 1.53 3.80 -10.01
CA GLN A 31 0.56 4.62 -10.74
C GLN A 31 0.55 6.05 -10.20
N PRO A 32 0.18 7.06 -11.00
CA PRO A 32 0.02 8.41 -10.48
C PRO A 32 -1.06 8.46 -9.40
N VAL A 33 -0.89 9.36 -8.43
CA VAL A 33 -1.92 9.58 -7.39
C VAL A 33 -3.21 10.08 -8.05
N PRO A 34 -4.36 9.39 -7.85
CA PRO A 34 -5.61 9.81 -8.46
C PRO A 34 -6.09 11.14 -7.85
N VAL A 35 -6.78 11.97 -8.63
CA VAL A 35 -7.48 13.16 -8.11
C VAL A 35 -8.87 12.73 -7.64
N PRO A 36 -9.25 12.96 -6.37
CA PRO A 36 -10.58 12.59 -5.89
C PRO A 36 -11.64 13.51 -6.53
N ALA A 37 -12.77 12.93 -6.95
CA ALA A 37 -13.93 13.72 -7.39
C ALA A 37 -14.57 14.44 -6.20
N GLN A 38 -15.29 15.55 -6.46
CA GLN A 38 -15.91 16.45 -5.45
C GLN A 38 -16.78 15.74 -4.40
N GLU A 39 -17.26 14.53 -4.69
CA GLU A 39 -18.13 13.73 -3.81
C GLU A 39 -17.43 12.48 -3.21
N LYS A 40 -16.13 12.27 -3.45
CA LYS A 40 -15.39 11.09 -2.98
C LYS A 40 -14.33 11.43 -1.94
N PHE A 41 -14.16 10.51 -0.99
CA PHE A 41 -13.15 10.57 0.08
C PHE A 41 -11.79 11.07 -0.43
N CYS A 42 -11.20 12.01 0.31
CA CYS A 42 -9.88 12.56 0.04
C CYS A 42 -8.84 11.45 -0.13
N CYS A 43 -7.89 11.62 -1.06
CA CYS A 43 -6.80 10.66 -1.22
C CYS A 43 -5.96 10.57 0.07
N VAL A 44 -5.97 9.38 0.68
CA VAL A 44 -5.27 9.11 1.93
C VAL A 44 -3.88 8.58 1.63
N ARG A 45 -2.89 9.06 2.38
CA ARG A 45 -1.55 8.50 2.38
C ARG A 45 -1.44 7.41 3.44
N SER A 46 -1.10 6.19 3.04
CA SER A 46 -0.80 5.10 3.96
C SER A 46 0.41 5.48 4.83
N GLY A 47 0.19 5.63 6.13
CA GLY A 47 1.23 5.94 7.10
C GLY A 47 1.27 4.86 8.17
N PHE A 48 2.33 4.05 8.18
CA PHE A 48 2.61 3.18 9.31
C PHE A 48 3.46 3.96 10.31
N ARG A 49 2.81 4.54 11.32
CA ARG A 49 3.53 5.20 12.41
C ARG A 49 4.03 4.11 13.35
N LEU A 50 5.30 3.73 13.20
CA LEU A 50 6.02 2.97 14.22
C LEU A 50 6.20 3.84 15.46
N THR A 51 5.19 3.94 16.31
CA THR A 51 5.45 4.26 17.71
C THR A 51 6.18 3.07 18.32
N ARG A 52 7.52 3.18 18.33
CA ARG A 52 8.41 2.60 19.35
C ARG A 52 7.69 2.73 20.71
N THR A 53 7.49 1.74 21.57
CA THR A 53 8.15 0.45 21.81
C THR A 53 7.19 -0.41 22.65
N CYS A 54 6.78 -1.58 22.17
CA CYS A 54 6.59 -2.72 23.08
C CYS A 54 7.95 -3.41 23.19
N ALA A 55 8.49 -3.51 24.41
CA ALA A 55 9.45 -4.50 24.90
C ALA A 55 10.54 -3.90 25.82
N ALA A 56 10.29 -3.97 27.11
CA ALA A 56 11.19 -4.56 28.11
C ALA A 56 10.24 -5.02 29.23
N ALA A 57 9.79 -6.27 29.16
CA ALA A 57 10.37 -7.45 29.83
C ALA A 57 9.94 -7.49 31.30
#